data_AF-A0A969JZU6-F1
#
_entry.id   AF-A0A969JZU6-F1
#
_cell.length_a   1.000
_cell.length_b   1.000
_cell.length_c   1.000
_cell.angle_alpha   90.00
_cell.angle_beta   90.00
_cell.angle_gamma   90.00
#
_symmetry.space_group_name_H-M   'P 1'
#
loop_
_entity.id
_entity.type
_entity.pdbx_description
1 polymer ?
#
loop_
_entity_poly.entity_id
_entity_poly.type
_entity_poly.pdbx_seq_one_letter_code
_entity_poly.pdbx_strand_id
1 'polypeptide(L)'
;MFSADATGGAAQPVGVVDSQGQVHLLWQNGAGQMMHGRCQNSICAPAAPLPAGCGSGQATNATMTLDAEDRIMAVWQEGSGLAYAVWPANQSAAAGAASCVIAGGQPEQPQVTAVGDGRFQLIFADNGRLFSSAFDGSGWKPPVEVAKGHSPAIVSTSNGVYLAWCSPEGQVVVQTPAAVQELIAFPGCHGRISLAQDDEGSLHAVWYATEAIKVTDVEATEQSLIYESVRHNGAWSEPAIVSRTGTAVTPQLTAVSDGILHMVWADNTAVTYTSQTEYDCTNPNLNHVEQAVYDALNQPQFKPADEQLPVCDNRYEAIFYTPNPTEGSGQLPTENGAFDRVAAMAKSAQYEVLFAVMQWDAPTTEPSPGSTLAQAVVQLYNNLKEHPEQYPKGMRVRILTGQYARSPLCCRLMITPGMCWPICALPGCRN
;
A
#
# COMPACT_ATOMS: atom_id res chain seq x y z
N MET A 1 10.78 23.01 -4.73
CA MET A 1 11.47 21.70 -4.79
C MET A 1 12.79 21.89 -4.06
N PHE A 2 13.08 21.10 -3.02
CA PHE A 2 14.40 21.12 -2.41
C PHE A 2 15.41 20.64 -3.46
N SER A 3 16.24 21.54 -3.96
CA SER A 3 17.50 21.11 -4.59
C SER A 3 18.41 20.77 -3.44
N ALA A 4 18.93 19.54 -3.38
CA ALA A 4 20.15 19.31 -2.61
C ALA A 4 21.16 20.36 -3.10
N ASP A 5 21.68 21.17 -2.18
CA ASP A 5 22.68 22.19 -2.54
C ASP A 5 23.85 21.52 -3.26
N ALA A 6 24.60 22.35 -4.00
CA ALA A 6 25.80 22.00 -4.77
C ALA A 6 26.96 21.37 -3.95
N THR A 7 26.72 20.87 -2.74
CA THR A 7 27.69 20.35 -1.78
C THR A 7 27.68 18.83 -1.62
N GLY A 8 26.84 18.10 -2.37
CA GLY A 8 26.94 16.64 -2.50
C GLY A 8 26.18 15.86 -1.42
N GLY A 9 25.41 14.89 -1.89
CA GLY A 9 24.78 13.82 -1.11
C GLY A 9 23.70 14.25 -0.13
N ALA A 10 22.42 14.07 -0.50
CA ALA A 10 21.34 13.94 0.47
C ALA A 10 21.01 12.44 0.59
N ALA A 11 21.21 11.85 1.75
CA ALA A 11 20.89 10.45 2.00
C ALA A 11 19.74 10.32 2.99
N GLN A 12 18.85 9.35 2.73
CA GLN A 12 17.77 8.92 3.62
C GLN A 12 16.89 10.08 4.14
N PRO A 13 16.29 10.90 3.26
CA PRO A 13 15.39 11.96 3.72
C PRO A 13 14.16 11.36 4.38
N VAL A 14 13.76 11.92 5.51
CA VAL A 14 12.47 11.70 6.15
C VAL A 14 11.73 13.03 6.29
N GLY A 15 10.41 12.99 6.29
CA GLY A 15 9.60 14.21 6.33
C GLY A 15 8.30 14.05 7.08
N VAL A 16 7.81 15.18 7.60
CA VAL A 16 6.51 15.31 8.27
C VAL A 16 5.85 16.61 7.83
N VAL A 17 4.52 16.71 7.97
CA VAL A 17 3.75 17.92 7.63
C VAL A 17 3.03 18.39 8.88
N ASP A 18 3.24 19.65 9.25
CA ASP A 18 2.59 20.26 10.41
C ASP A 18 1.13 20.66 10.14
N SER A 19 0.40 21.07 11.18
CA SER A 19 -1.00 21.51 11.07
C SER A 19 -1.20 22.74 10.18
N GLN A 20 -0.13 23.47 9.83
CA GLN A 20 -0.16 24.63 8.94
C GLN A 20 0.19 24.27 7.49
N GLY A 21 0.37 22.98 7.19
CA GLY A 21 0.76 22.48 5.88
C GLY A 21 2.22 22.79 5.52
N GLN A 22 3.06 23.12 6.50
CA GLN A 22 4.49 23.25 6.31
C GLN A 22 5.14 21.87 6.33
N VAL A 23 5.93 21.59 5.31
CA VAL A 23 6.70 20.35 5.18
C VAL A 23 8.02 20.54 5.90
N HIS A 24 8.33 19.64 6.83
CA HIS A 24 9.62 19.52 7.48
C HIS A 24 10.37 18.34 6.90
N LEU A 25 11.64 18.54 6.53
CA LEU A 25 12.52 17.49 6.06
C LEU A 25 13.73 17.37 6.96
N LEU A 26 14.20 16.14 7.10
CA LEU A 26 15.41 15.78 7.82
C LEU A 26 16.23 14.82 6.95
N TRP A 27 17.51 15.10 6.74
CA TRP A 27 18.39 14.30 5.88
C TRP A 27 19.85 14.39 6.30
N GLN A 28 20.65 13.40 5.92
CA GLN A 28 22.11 13.47 6.08
C GLN A 28 22.74 14.21 4.89
N ASN A 29 23.61 15.19 5.16
CA ASN A 29 24.42 15.85 4.11
C ASN A 29 25.71 15.07 3.79
N GLY A 30 26.45 15.48 2.75
CA GLY A 30 27.73 14.86 2.37
C GLY A 30 28.84 14.94 3.43
N ALA A 31 28.71 15.81 4.43
CA ALA A 31 29.62 15.87 5.59
C ALA A 31 29.21 14.91 6.72
N GLY A 32 28.12 14.16 6.55
CA GLY A 32 27.59 13.24 7.54
C GLY A 32 26.81 13.91 8.68
N GLN A 33 26.43 15.18 8.53
CA GLN A 33 25.63 15.91 9.52
C GLN A 33 24.15 15.75 9.22
N MET A 34 23.33 15.74 10.28
CA MET A 34 21.90 15.74 10.13
C MET A 34 21.40 17.16 9.88
N MET A 35 20.63 17.36 8.82
CA MET A 35 20.15 18.65 8.35
C MET A 35 18.64 18.70 8.49
N HIS A 36 18.12 19.85 8.92
CA HIS A 36 16.69 20.14 8.93
C HIS A 36 16.37 21.26 7.95
N GLY A 37 15.26 21.11 7.23
CA GLY A 37 14.73 22.09 6.30
C GLY A 37 13.21 22.18 6.43
N ARG A 38 12.65 23.32 6.02
CA ARG A 38 11.21 23.54 6.01
C ARG A 38 10.76 24.23 4.74
N CYS A 39 9.62 23.83 4.19
CA CYS A 39 8.98 24.51 3.08
C CYS A 39 7.49 24.68 3.29
N GLN A 40 6.96 25.77 2.78
CA GLN A 40 5.53 26.02 2.70
C GLN A 40 5.23 26.63 1.34
N ASN A 41 4.18 26.16 0.66
CA ASN A 41 3.77 26.68 -0.65
C ASN A 41 4.93 26.72 -1.67
N SER A 42 5.73 25.66 -1.74
CA SER A 42 6.92 25.54 -2.59
C SER A 42 8.09 26.48 -2.28
N ILE A 43 7.99 27.32 -1.23
CA ILE A 43 9.07 28.20 -0.77
C ILE A 43 9.76 27.54 0.42
N CYS A 44 11.07 27.41 0.35
CA CYS A 44 11.87 26.71 1.35
C CYS A 44 12.77 27.68 2.10
N ALA A 45 12.80 27.57 3.44
CA ALA A 45 13.78 28.28 4.24
C ALA A 45 15.17 27.63 4.08
N PRO A 46 16.27 28.37 4.32
CA PRO A 46 17.60 27.77 4.36
C PRO A 46 17.65 26.60 5.35
N ALA A 47 18.25 25.49 4.91
CA ALA A 47 18.47 24.34 5.76
C ALA A 47 19.51 24.66 6.85
N ALA A 48 19.36 24.05 8.02
CA ALA A 48 20.29 24.20 9.13
C ALA A 48 20.73 22.83 9.66
N PRO A 49 22.00 22.67 10.07
CA PRO A 49 22.44 21.44 10.73
C PRO A 49 21.79 21.35 12.11
N LEU A 50 21.37 20.14 12.49
CA LEU A 50 21.01 19.83 13.86
C LEU A 50 22.28 19.71 14.72
N PRO A 51 22.24 20.14 15.99
CA PRO A 51 23.35 19.93 16.90
C PRO A 51 23.56 18.43 17.15
N ALA A 52 24.80 18.02 17.38
CA ALA A 52 25.12 16.67 17.80
C ALA A 52 24.47 16.35 19.16
N GLY A 53 23.95 15.13 19.31
CA GLY A 53 23.22 14.71 20.52
C GLY A 53 23.98 13.71 21.38
N CYS A 54 24.74 12.80 20.78
CA CYS A 54 25.50 11.72 21.42
C CYS A 54 27.02 11.83 21.27
N GLY A 55 27.52 12.85 20.54
CA GLY A 55 28.94 13.15 20.42
C GLY A 55 29.37 13.36 18.98
N SER A 56 30.61 12.99 18.64
CA SER A 56 31.11 13.07 17.27
C SER A 56 30.80 11.77 16.51
N GLY A 57 30.05 11.84 15.42
CA GLY A 57 29.77 10.70 14.55
C GLY A 57 29.04 11.13 13.28
N GLN A 58 29.01 10.25 12.29
CA GLN A 58 28.13 10.44 11.14
C GLN A 58 26.69 10.13 11.56
N ALA A 59 25.77 11.01 11.18
CA ALA A 59 24.37 10.90 11.48
C ALA A 59 23.64 10.13 10.37
N THR A 60 23.01 9.00 10.69
CA THR A 60 22.33 8.12 9.72
C THR A 60 20.98 7.65 10.24
N ASN A 61 20.20 6.98 9.40
CA ASN A 61 18.96 6.27 9.79
C ASN A 61 18.00 7.15 10.60
N ALA A 62 17.75 8.37 10.14
CA ALA A 62 16.91 9.31 10.84
C ALA A 62 15.41 8.94 10.73
N THR A 63 14.65 9.36 11.73
CA THR A 63 13.18 9.28 11.80
C THR A 63 12.65 10.55 12.45
N MET A 64 11.42 10.93 12.11
CA MET A 64 10.80 12.15 12.61
C MET A 64 9.29 11.95 12.72
N THR A 65 8.68 12.55 13.75
CA THR A 65 7.23 12.55 13.96
C THR A 65 6.78 13.89 14.56
N LEU A 66 5.47 14.14 14.56
CA LEU A 66 4.82 15.30 15.15
C LEU A 66 3.81 14.82 16.21
N ASP A 67 3.67 15.57 17.30
CA ASP A 67 2.51 15.45 18.18
C ASP A 67 1.38 16.41 17.78
N ALA A 68 0.28 16.39 18.54
CA ALA A 68 -0.92 17.17 18.25
C ALA A 68 -0.73 18.69 18.40
N GLU A 69 0.37 19.15 19.02
CA GLU A 69 0.69 20.57 19.17
C GLU A 69 1.84 21.01 18.25
N ASP A 70 2.06 20.25 17.17
CA ASP A 70 3.13 20.46 16.20
C ASP A 70 4.53 20.49 16.83
N ARG A 71 4.79 19.68 17.86
CA ARG A 71 6.17 19.45 18.31
C ARG A 71 6.79 18.34 17.49
N ILE A 72 7.90 18.66 16.86
CA ILE A 72 8.73 17.71 16.12
C ILE A 72 9.59 16.94 17.11
N MET A 73 9.58 15.62 17.00
CA MET A 73 10.58 14.74 17.58
C MET A 73 11.37 14.10 16.45
N ALA A 74 12.67 14.40 16.38
CA ALA A 74 13.60 13.76 15.47
C ALA A 74 14.54 12.85 16.24
N VAL A 75 14.79 11.65 15.72
CA VAL A 75 15.74 10.68 16.27
C VAL A 75 16.64 10.19 15.14
N TRP A 76 17.94 10.09 15.37
CA TRP A 76 18.89 9.59 14.39
C TRP A 76 20.00 8.79 15.06
N GLN A 77 20.61 7.89 14.30
CA GLN A 77 21.82 7.21 14.72
C GLN A 77 23.00 8.18 14.61
N GLU A 78 23.80 8.30 15.66
CA GLU A 78 24.98 9.15 15.69
C GLU A 78 26.15 8.38 16.31
N GLY A 79 27.08 7.93 15.47
CA GLY A 79 28.16 7.05 15.91
C GLY A 79 27.64 5.73 16.48
N SER A 80 27.83 5.51 17.79
CA SER A 80 27.37 4.32 18.51
C SER A 80 26.10 4.54 19.34
N GLY A 81 25.46 5.70 19.21
CA GLY A 81 24.28 6.07 19.99
C GLY A 81 23.08 6.47 19.12
N LEU A 82 21.97 6.75 19.80
CA LEU A 82 20.79 7.39 19.22
C LEU A 82 20.69 8.80 19.78
N ALA A 83 20.86 9.80 18.93
CA ALA A 83 20.63 11.19 19.26
C ALA A 83 19.17 11.54 18.96
N TYR A 84 18.65 12.52 19.70
CA TYR A 84 17.32 13.06 19.44
C TYR A 84 17.31 14.57 19.63
N ALA A 85 16.35 15.24 19.00
CA ALA A 85 16.01 16.64 19.26
C ALA A 85 14.48 16.81 19.24
N VAL A 86 13.99 17.71 20.09
CA VAL A 86 12.56 18.06 20.16
C VAL A 86 12.39 19.57 20.10
N TRP A 87 11.49 20.05 19.24
CA TRP A 87 11.21 21.49 19.11
C TRP A 87 9.84 21.76 18.49
N PRO A 88 9.23 22.94 18.73
CA PRO A 88 7.99 23.34 18.03
C PRO A 88 8.24 23.54 16.54
N ALA A 89 7.35 23.07 15.67
CA ALA A 89 7.46 23.13 14.21
C ALA A 89 7.61 24.57 13.67
N ASN A 90 6.96 25.53 14.32
CA ASN A 90 7.06 26.95 13.97
C ASN A 90 8.45 27.57 14.25
N GLN A 91 9.34 26.84 14.92
CA GLN A 91 10.70 27.25 15.24
C GLN A 91 11.73 26.39 14.51
N SER A 92 12.94 26.93 14.37
CA SER A 92 14.10 26.13 14.00
C SER A 92 14.61 25.38 15.23
N ALA A 93 15.12 24.17 15.05
CA ALA A 93 15.76 23.44 16.14
C ALA A 93 16.87 24.30 16.76
N ALA A 94 16.72 24.63 18.04
CA ALA A 94 17.65 25.51 18.74
C ALA A 94 19.02 24.82 18.94
N ALA A 95 20.09 25.61 19.01
CA ALA A 95 21.38 25.12 19.45
C ALA A 95 21.26 24.53 20.87
N GLY A 96 21.64 23.27 21.05
CA GLY A 96 21.50 22.55 22.33
C GLY A 96 20.15 21.84 22.53
N ALA A 97 19.26 21.81 21.53
CA ALA A 97 18.02 21.04 21.59
C ALA A 97 18.23 19.52 21.45
N ALA A 98 19.44 19.10 21.04
CA ALA A 98 19.77 17.68 20.90
C ALA A 98 20.37 17.10 22.18
N SER A 99 20.01 15.86 22.47
CA SER A 99 20.55 15.05 23.56
C SER A 99 20.63 13.59 23.11
N CYS A 100 21.10 12.72 23.99
CA CYS A 100 21.32 11.32 23.70
C CYS A 100 20.24 10.45 24.35
N VAL A 101 19.58 9.61 23.56
CA VAL A 101 18.70 8.55 24.08
C VAL A 101 19.55 7.48 24.76
N ILE A 102 20.59 7.03 24.05
CA ILE A 102 21.56 6.02 24.51
C ILE A 102 22.95 6.33 23.97
N ALA A 103 23.93 6.33 24.86
CA ALA A 103 25.34 6.46 24.52
C ALA A 103 25.99 5.07 24.54
N GLY A 104 26.13 4.45 23.36
CA GLY A 104 26.75 3.14 23.18
C GLY A 104 25.78 2.07 22.65
N GLY A 105 26.37 1.00 22.10
CA GLY A 105 25.65 -0.04 21.34
C GLY A 105 25.88 0.10 19.84
N GLN A 106 25.05 -0.59 19.05
CA GLN A 106 24.93 -0.37 17.61
C GLN A 106 23.43 -0.25 17.28
N PRO A 107 22.77 0.83 17.76
CA PRO A 107 21.36 1.00 17.51
C PRO A 107 21.13 1.33 16.04
N GLU A 108 20.17 0.63 15.45
CA GLU A 108 19.85 0.68 14.04
C GLU A 108 18.34 0.91 13.85
N GLN A 109 18.02 1.54 12.72
CA GLN A 109 16.65 1.69 12.23
C GLN A 109 15.66 2.29 13.25
N PRO A 110 16.00 3.37 13.98
CA PRO A 110 15.09 3.95 14.97
C PRO A 110 13.79 4.39 14.30
N GLN A 111 12.66 4.17 14.97
CA GLN A 111 11.34 4.65 14.56
C GLN A 111 10.64 5.28 15.75
N VAL A 112 10.05 6.46 15.55
CA VAL A 112 9.40 7.23 16.60
C VAL A 112 7.97 7.57 16.22
N THR A 113 7.06 7.52 17.19
CA THR A 113 5.68 7.98 17.05
C THR A 113 5.26 8.83 18.25
N ALA A 114 4.40 9.82 18.04
CA ALA A 114 3.76 10.55 19.13
C ALA A 114 2.64 9.71 19.77
N VAL A 115 2.62 9.65 21.10
CA VAL A 115 1.60 8.91 21.88
C VAL A 115 0.70 9.85 22.69
N GLY A 116 0.66 11.10 22.27
CA GLY A 116 -0.03 12.22 22.90
C GLY A 116 0.93 13.39 23.14
N ASP A 117 0.37 14.45 23.67
CA ASP A 117 1.01 15.75 23.83
C ASP A 117 2.37 15.67 24.55
N GLY A 118 3.45 15.81 23.79
CA GLY A 118 4.81 15.88 24.30
C GLY A 118 5.38 14.56 24.73
N ARG A 119 4.69 13.46 24.40
CA ARG A 119 5.08 12.10 24.72
C ARG A 119 5.32 11.34 23.43
N PHE A 120 6.44 10.64 23.39
CA PHE A 120 6.85 9.89 22.21
C PHE A 120 7.26 8.48 22.62
N GLN A 121 7.04 7.54 21.71
CA GLN A 121 7.54 6.17 21.85
C GLN A 121 8.54 5.90 20.73
N LEU A 122 9.70 5.37 21.11
CA LEU A 122 10.77 4.97 20.21
C LEU A 122 10.90 3.46 20.24
N ILE A 123 11.06 2.86 19.06
CA ILE A 123 11.56 1.49 18.88
C ILE A 123 12.82 1.52 18.01
N PHE A 124 13.79 0.66 18.32
CA PHE A 124 14.99 0.50 17.52
C PHE A 124 15.52 -0.93 17.63
N ALA A 125 16.36 -1.34 16.68
CA ALA A 125 17.05 -2.62 16.72
C ALA A 125 18.49 -2.43 17.25
N ASP A 126 19.02 -3.41 17.97
CA ASP A 126 20.45 -3.49 18.32
C ASP A 126 20.84 -4.97 18.40
N ASN A 127 21.74 -5.40 17.51
CA ASN A 127 22.25 -6.78 17.44
C ASN A 127 21.13 -7.85 17.41
N GLY A 128 20.14 -7.68 16.54
CA GLY A 128 19.03 -8.63 16.34
C GLY A 128 17.99 -8.65 17.47
N ARG A 129 18.01 -7.65 18.35
CA ARG A 129 17.03 -7.44 19.42
C ARG A 129 16.37 -6.09 19.27
N LEU A 130 15.12 -5.99 19.68
CA LEU A 130 14.34 -4.78 19.59
C LEU A 130 14.20 -4.18 20.98
N PHE A 131 14.41 -2.87 21.05
CA PHE A 131 14.33 -2.10 22.27
C PHE A 131 13.30 -1.00 22.12
N SER A 132 12.60 -0.73 23.21
CA SER A 132 11.58 0.31 23.28
C SER A 132 11.90 1.30 24.39
N SER A 133 11.72 2.58 24.14
CA SER A 133 11.89 3.65 25.12
C SER A 133 10.79 4.69 24.98
N ALA A 134 10.36 5.26 26.12
CA ALA A 134 9.32 6.28 26.18
C ALA A 134 9.93 7.63 26.56
N PHE A 135 9.50 8.69 25.88
CA PHE A 135 9.79 10.07 26.22
C PHE A 135 8.61 10.67 26.98
N ASP A 136 8.87 11.25 28.15
CA ASP A 136 7.83 11.75 29.07
C ASP A 136 7.68 13.28 29.07
N GLY A 137 8.24 13.96 28.07
CA GLY A 137 8.30 15.42 28.00
C GLY A 137 9.59 16.01 28.55
N SER A 138 10.31 15.27 29.41
CA SER A 138 11.57 15.73 30.02
C SER A 138 12.78 14.93 29.56
N GLY A 139 12.58 13.64 29.23
CA GLY A 139 13.67 12.77 28.79
C GLY A 139 13.18 11.37 28.42
N TRP A 140 14.09 10.58 27.87
CA TRP A 140 13.85 9.18 27.55
C TRP A 140 14.03 8.30 28.78
N LYS A 141 13.13 7.32 28.96
CA LYS A 141 13.33 6.24 29.93
C LYS A 141 14.43 5.27 29.42
N PRO A 142 15.10 4.53 30.32
CA PRO A 142 16.03 3.48 29.89
C PRO A 142 15.33 2.50 28.92
N PRO A 143 15.97 2.16 27.78
CA PRO A 143 15.36 1.23 26.83
C PRO A 143 15.16 -0.16 27.45
N VAL A 144 14.05 -0.78 27.10
CA VAL A 144 13.69 -2.14 27.52
C VAL A 144 13.62 -3.03 26.29
N GLU A 145 14.21 -4.22 26.35
CA GLU A 145 14.09 -5.23 25.29
C GLU A 145 12.64 -5.69 25.19
N VAL A 146 12.06 -5.65 23.99
CA VAL A 146 10.66 -6.04 23.73
C VAL A 146 10.53 -7.29 22.88
N ALA A 147 11.50 -7.58 22.01
CA ALA A 147 11.47 -8.74 21.13
C ALA A 147 12.84 -9.05 20.51
N LYS A 148 12.94 -10.18 19.80
CA LYS A 148 14.03 -10.51 18.88
C LYS A 148 13.59 -10.28 17.44
N GLY A 149 14.47 -9.74 16.61
CA GLY A 149 14.16 -9.41 15.22
C GLY A 149 14.90 -8.18 14.72
N HIS A 150 14.46 -7.67 13.57
CA HIS A 150 14.98 -6.46 12.93
C HIS A 150 13.86 -5.70 12.22
N SER A 151 14.20 -4.59 11.53
CA SER A 151 13.23 -3.82 10.74
C SER A 151 12.02 -3.34 11.55
N PRO A 152 12.20 -2.75 12.75
CA PRO A 152 11.06 -2.37 13.56
C PRO A 152 10.26 -1.25 12.90
N ALA A 153 8.96 -1.25 13.19
CA ALA A 153 7.99 -0.22 12.86
C ALA A 153 7.12 0.07 14.09
N ILE A 154 6.64 1.29 14.21
CA ILE A 154 5.77 1.71 15.31
C ILE A 154 4.74 2.70 14.78
N VAL A 155 3.50 2.58 15.25
CA VAL A 155 2.45 3.56 14.98
C VAL A 155 1.57 3.73 16.21
N SER A 156 1.21 4.98 16.50
CA SER A 156 0.19 5.32 17.48
C SER A 156 -1.16 5.43 16.78
N THR A 157 -2.16 4.77 17.33
CA THR A 157 -3.52 4.68 16.79
C THR A 157 -4.53 5.14 17.83
N SER A 158 -5.79 5.29 17.44
CA SER A 158 -6.90 5.50 18.37
C SER A 158 -7.02 4.38 19.43
N ASN A 159 -6.52 3.18 19.12
CA ASN A 159 -6.56 2.00 19.99
C ASN A 159 -5.28 1.81 20.83
N GLY A 160 -4.26 2.67 20.67
CA GLY A 160 -2.97 2.59 21.34
C GLY A 160 -1.80 2.35 20.38
N VAL A 161 -0.67 1.90 20.91
CA VAL A 161 0.57 1.74 20.15
C VAL A 161 0.71 0.33 19.61
N TYR A 162 0.92 0.22 18.30
CA TYR A 162 1.28 -1.02 17.63
C TYR A 162 2.77 -1.02 17.29
N LEU A 163 3.41 -2.19 17.43
CA LEU A 163 4.79 -2.43 17.01
C LEU A 163 4.78 -3.52 15.94
N ALA A 164 5.61 -3.42 14.91
CA ALA A 164 5.83 -4.53 13.99
C ALA A 164 7.32 -4.74 13.73
N TRP A 165 7.71 -5.96 13.39
CA TRP A 165 9.10 -6.30 13.06
C TRP A 165 9.20 -7.57 12.22
N CYS A 166 10.37 -7.78 11.61
CA CYS A 166 10.73 -9.07 11.02
C CYS A 166 11.30 -9.98 12.12
N SER A 167 10.69 -11.15 12.33
CA SER A 167 11.20 -12.16 13.25
C SER A 167 12.52 -12.79 12.75
N PRO A 168 13.29 -13.48 13.60
CA PRO A 168 14.45 -14.26 13.16
C PRO A 168 14.15 -15.32 12.09
N GLU A 169 12.90 -15.79 12.03
CA GLU A 169 12.39 -16.74 11.04
C GLU A 169 11.94 -16.05 9.74
N GLY A 170 12.07 -14.73 9.65
CA GLY A 170 11.71 -13.94 8.46
C GLY A 170 10.22 -13.71 8.33
N GLN A 171 9.44 -13.72 9.41
CA GLN A 171 7.99 -13.47 9.38
C GLN A 171 7.68 -12.06 9.89
N VAL A 172 6.57 -11.47 9.43
CA VAL A 172 6.10 -10.21 10.02
C VAL A 172 5.37 -10.53 11.32
N VAL A 173 5.84 -9.93 12.42
CA VAL A 173 5.19 -10.00 13.73
C VAL A 173 4.64 -8.62 14.07
N VAL A 174 3.39 -8.56 14.49
CA VAL A 174 2.77 -7.32 14.98
C VAL A 174 2.33 -7.49 16.43
N GLN A 175 2.81 -6.64 17.31
CA GLN A 175 2.38 -6.57 18.69
C GLN A 175 1.29 -5.50 18.86
N THR A 176 0.15 -5.95 19.38
CA THR A 176 -0.99 -5.09 19.72
C THR A 176 -0.74 -4.27 21.00
N PRO A 177 -1.54 -3.23 21.27
CA PRO A 177 -1.50 -2.48 22.52
C PRO A 177 -1.68 -3.34 23.78
N ALA A 178 -2.36 -4.49 23.65
CA ALA A 178 -2.53 -5.47 24.72
C ALA A 178 -1.32 -6.42 24.89
N ALA A 179 -0.20 -6.15 24.22
CA ALA A 179 1.00 -6.99 24.17
C ALA A 179 0.78 -8.40 23.59
N VAL A 180 -0.31 -8.60 22.85
CA VAL A 180 -0.54 -9.83 22.07
C VAL A 180 0.25 -9.74 20.76
N GLN A 181 1.01 -10.78 20.43
CA GLN A 181 1.74 -10.90 19.17
C GLN A 181 0.90 -11.67 18.15
N GLU A 182 0.73 -11.06 16.98
CA GLU A 182 0.03 -11.61 15.82
C GLU A 182 1.07 -11.85 14.72
N LEU A 183 0.91 -12.96 13.99
CA LEU A 183 1.89 -13.42 13.01
C LEU A 183 1.30 -13.39 11.61
N ILE A 184 2.02 -12.78 10.67
CA ILE A 184 1.78 -12.89 9.23
C ILE A 184 2.90 -13.77 8.67
N ALA A 185 2.58 -15.04 8.44
CA ALA A 185 3.58 -16.08 8.20
C ALA A 185 4.16 -16.09 6.77
N PHE A 186 3.43 -15.54 5.80
CA PHE A 186 3.83 -15.48 4.40
C PHE A 186 3.24 -14.21 3.78
N PRO A 187 3.96 -13.53 2.86
CA PRO A 187 5.34 -13.78 2.43
C PRO A 187 6.38 -13.39 3.47
N GLY A 188 7.65 -13.71 3.20
CA GLY A 188 8.76 -13.38 4.08
C GLY A 188 8.94 -11.88 4.27
N CYS A 189 9.60 -11.51 5.36
CA CYS A 189 9.91 -10.14 5.75
C CYS A 189 11.37 -9.83 5.42
N HIS A 190 11.60 -9.18 4.28
CA HIS A 190 12.95 -8.93 3.74
C HIS A 190 13.37 -7.45 3.80
N GLY A 191 12.53 -6.58 4.36
CA GLY A 191 12.77 -5.14 4.39
C GLY A 191 12.16 -4.45 5.61
N ARG A 192 12.23 -3.11 5.63
CA ARG A 192 11.55 -2.31 6.65
C ARG A 192 10.03 -2.43 6.47
N ILE A 193 9.33 -2.64 7.59
CA ILE A 193 7.86 -2.58 7.65
C ILE A 193 7.45 -1.12 7.83
N SER A 194 6.34 -0.71 7.20
CA SER A 194 5.65 0.54 7.52
C SER A 194 4.25 0.23 8.01
N LEU A 195 3.81 0.94 9.05
CA LEU A 195 2.48 0.82 9.62
C LEU A 195 1.71 2.14 9.47
N ALA A 196 0.43 2.07 9.15
CA ALA A 196 -0.48 3.21 9.18
C ALA A 196 -1.89 2.75 9.56
N GLN A 197 -2.67 3.60 10.22
CA GLN A 197 -4.10 3.35 10.48
C GLN A 197 -4.91 4.22 9.53
N ASP A 198 -5.85 3.63 8.80
CA ASP A 198 -6.82 4.37 7.99
C ASP A 198 -7.89 5.05 8.88
N ASP A 199 -8.83 5.76 8.29
CA ASP A 199 -9.91 6.46 8.98
C ASP A 199 -11.05 5.54 9.47
N GLU A 200 -11.22 4.36 8.87
CA GLU A 200 -12.06 3.28 9.40
C GLU A 200 -11.47 2.63 10.67
N GLY A 201 -10.20 2.90 10.95
CA GLY A 201 -9.47 2.38 12.09
C GLY A 201 -8.78 1.03 11.84
N SER A 202 -8.77 0.55 10.60
CA SER A 202 -8.00 -0.61 10.16
C SER A 202 -6.51 -0.29 10.15
N LEU A 203 -5.69 -1.26 10.53
CA LEU A 203 -4.24 -1.09 10.58
C LEU A 203 -3.61 -1.77 9.37
N HIS A 204 -2.87 -1.00 8.58
CA HIS A 204 -2.15 -1.47 7.41
C HIS A 204 -0.69 -1.75 7.76
N ALA A 205 -0.20 -2.89 7.31
CA ALA A 205 1.22 -3.22 7.34
C ALA A 205 1.71 -3.42 5.91
N VAL A 206 2.72 -2.65 5.50
CA VAL A 206 3.38 -2.83 4.20
C VAL A 206 4.85 -3.19 4.36
N TRP A 207 5.33 -4.11 3.53
CA TRP A 207 6.71 -4.56 3.59
C TRP A 207 7.20 -5.06 2.23
N TYR A 208 8.52 -5.17 2.12
CA TYR A 208 9.18 -5.78 0.97
C TYR A 208 9.38 -7.28 1.19
N ALA A 209 9.08 -8.07 0.14
CA ALA A 209 9.31 -9.51 0.11
C ALA A 209 9.82 -9.96 -1.26
N THR A 210 10.38 -11.17 -1.31
CA THR A 210 10.87 -11.77 -2.56
C THR A 210 9.99 -12.92 -3.05
N GLU A 211 9.07 -13.41 -2.22
CA GLU A 211 8.30 -14.60 -2.51
C GLU A 211 6.96 -14.28 -3.16
N ALA A 212 6.60 -15.00 -4.23
CA ALA A 212 5.25 -14.99 -4.79
C ALA A 212 4.73 -16.42 -4.97
N ILE A 213 3.54 -16.73 -4.46
CA ILE A 213 2.86 -18.01 -4.75
C ILE A 213 2.22 -17.91 -6.12
N LYS A 214 2.55 -18.85 -7.01
CA LYS A 214 1.82 -19.02 -8.27
C LYS A 214 0.50 -19.75 -7.96
N VAL A 215 -0.59 -19.28 -8.57
CA VAL A 215 -1.91 -19.93 -8.45
C VAL A 215 -1.88 -21.39 -8.93
N THR A 216 -0.92 -21.76 -9.78
CA THR A 216 -0.81 -23.09 -10.41
C THR A 216 0.30 -23.97 -9.83
N ASP A 217 1.28 -23.40 -9.12
CA ASP A 217 2.45 -24.12 -8.59
C ASP A 217 2.67 -23.72 -7.13
N VAL A 218 2.85 -24.70 -6.25
CA VAL A 218 3.14 -24.50 -4.81
C VAL A 218 4.53 -23.88 -4.58
N GLU A 219 5.31 -23.66 -5.64
CA GLU A 219 6.65 -23.11 -5.55
C GLU A 219 6.65 -21.58 -5.61
N ALA A 220 7.27 -20.95 -4.61
CA ALA A 220 7.51 -19.52 -4.56
C ALA A 220 8.49 -19.12 -5.68
N THR A 221 8.15 -18.10 -6.47
CA THR A 221 9.12 -17.47 -7.37
C THR A 221 9.74 -16.23 -6.74
N GLU A 222 11.06 -16.07 -6.93
CA GLU A 222 11.77 -14.86 -6.52
C GLU A 222 11.37 -13.67 -7.41
N GLN A 223 10.70 -12.69 -6.81
CA GLN A 223 10.28 -11.43 -7.42
C GLN A 223 10.41 -10.33 -6.39
N SER A 224 10.92 -9.15 -6.76
CA SER A 224 10.94 -8.02 -5.83
C SER A 224 9.54 -7.40 -5.73
N LEU A 225 8.89 -7.51 -4.58
CA LEU A 225 7.49 -7.18 -4.38
C LEU A 225 7.29 -6.33 -3.12
N ILE A 226 6.32 -5.42 -3.19
CA ILE A 226 5.74 -4.78 -2.00
C ILE A 226 4.43 -5.49 -1.68
N TYR A 227 4.28 -5.90 -0.43
CA TYR A 227 3.09 -6.53 0.11
C TYR A 227 2.38 -5.61 1.09
N GLU A 228 1.08 -5.84 1.23
CA GLU A 228 0.20 -5.26 2.24
C GLU A 228 -0.62 -6.35 2.92
N SER A 229 -0.81 -6.21 4.22
CA SER A 229 -1.86 -6.90 4.95
C SER A 229 -2.62 -5.89 5.80
N VAL A 230 -3.93 -6.06 5.91
CA VAL A 230 -4.81 -5.14 6.60
C VAL A 230 -5.43 -5.84 7.80
N ARG A 231 -5.29 -5.24 8.97
CA ARG A 231 -5.92 -5.71 10.20
C ARG A 231 -7.27 -5.02 10.38
N HIS A 232 -8.33 -5.78 10.18
CA HIS A 232 -9.70 -5.32 10.36
C HIS A 232 -10.47 -6.35 11.20
N ASN A 233 -11.35 -5.89 12.10
CA ASN A 233 -12.11 -6.75 13.03
C ASN A 233 -11.24 -7.75 13.83
N GLY A 234 -10.02 -7.36 14.19
CA GLY A 234 -9.13 -8.17 15.03
C GLY A 234 -8.36 -9.27 14.30
N ALA A 235 -8.40 -9.33 12.98
CA ALA A 235 -7.66 -10.29 12.18
C ALA A 235 -6.95 -9.61 11.00
N TRP A 236 -5.80 -10.16 10.60
CA TRP A 236 -5.07 -9.75 9.40
C TRP A 236 -5.67 -10.40 8.16
N SER A 237 -5.75 -9.65 7.07
CA SER A 237 -6.05 -10.18 5.75
C SER A 237 -4.91 -11.04 5.21
N GLU A 238 -5.22 -11.94 4.28
CA GLU A 238 -4.18 -12.54 3.44
C GLU A 238 -3.36 -11.44 2.75
N PRO A 239 -2.03 -11.53 2.70
CA PRO A 239 -1.23 -10.46 2.11
C PRO A 239 -1.43 -10.29 0.61
N ALA A 240 -1.63 -9.05 0.19
CA ALA A 240 -1.81 -8.63 -1.18
C ALA A 240 -0.52 -8.00 -1.74
N ILE A 241 -0.21 -8.24 -3.01
CA ILE A 241 0.88 -7.57 -3.72
C ILE A 241 0.42 -6.16 -4.12
N VAL A 242 0.98 -5.14 -3.49
CA VAL A 242 0.72 -3.75 -3.88
C VAL A 242 1.44 -3.41 -5.18
N SER A 243 2.71 -3.83 -5.30
CA SER A 243 3.55 -3.44 -6.44
C SER A 243 4.67 -4.44 -6.71
N ARG A 244 5.15 -4.43 -7.96
CA ARG A 244 6.38 -5.11 -8.40
C ARG A 244 7.48 -4.06 -8.50
N THR A 245 8.63 -4.34 -7.89
CA THR A 245 9.80 -3.46 -7.93
C THR A 245 10.95 -4.10 -8.71
N GLY A 246 11.89 -3.29 -9.18
CA GLY A 246 13.08 -3.80 -9.86
C GLY A 246 14.15 -4.34 -8.90
N THR A 247 14.14 -3.87 -7.65
CA THR A 247 15.12 -4.20 -6.59
C THR A 247 14.45 -4.22 -5.22
N ALA A 248 15.20 -4.57 -4.17
CA ALA A 248 14.79 -4.33 -2.79
C ALA A 248 14.51 -2.84 -2.54
N VAL A 249 13.42 -2.57 -1.83
CA VAL A 249 12.96 -1.21 -1.53
C VAL A 249 12.53 -1.11 -0.07
N THR A 250 12.37 0.12 0.42
CA THR A 250 11.79 0.42 1.72
C THR A 250 10.51 1.24 1.50
N PRO A 251 9.32 0.61 1.53
CA PRO A 251 8.08 1.36 1.42
C PRO A 251 7.91 2.22 2.68
N GLN A 252 7.35 3.41 2.50
CA GLN A 252 6.91 4.30 3.57
C GLN A 252 5.44 4.59 3.34
N LEU A 253 4.63 4.30 4.36
CA LEU A 253 3.18 4.43 4.34
C LEU A 253 2.77 5.47 5.39
N THR A 254 1.87 6.36 5.00
CA THR A 254 1.21 7.28 5.93
C THR A 254 -0.27 7.34 5.59
N ALA A 255 -1.10 7.44 6.62
CA ALA A 255 -2.46 7.90 6.48
C ALA A 255 -2.50 9.41 6.61
N VAL A 256 -3.42 10.05 5.91
CA VAL A 256 -3.75 11.47 6.05
C VAL A 256 -5.20 11.61 6.51
N SER A 257 -5.59 12.81 6.92
CA SER A 257 -6.89 13.08 7.55
C SER A 257 -8.11 12.85 6.66
N ASP A 258 -7.93 12.62 5.37
CA ASP A 258 -9.00 12.35 4.40
C ASP A 258 -9.26 10.84 4.18
N GLY A 259 -8.65 9.98 5.01
CA GLY A 259 -8.77 8.53 4.91
C GLY A 259 -7.86 7.88 3.87
N ILE A 260 -7.17 8.68 3.06
CA ILE A 260 -6.32 8.16 1.99
C ILE A 260 -5.00 7.68 2.59
N LEU A 261 -4.60 6.47 2.20
CA LEU A 261 -3.25 5.99 2.46
C LEU A 261 -2.33 6.39 1.32
N HIS A 262 -1.21 7.01 1.65
CA HIS A 262 -0.16 7.34 0.71
C HIS A 262 1.05 6.46 0.95
N MET A 263 1.52 5.81 -0.11
CA MET A 263 2.73 5.01 -0.07
C MET A 263 3.75 5.53 -1.07
N VAL A 264 4.99 5.67 -0.60
CA VAL A 264 6.14 6.00 -1.44
C VAL A 264 7.24 4.95 -1.26
N TRP A 265 7.98 4.70 -2.34
CA TRP A 265 9.19 3.88 -2.30
C TRP A 265 10.16 4.39 -3.36
N ALA A 266 11.44 4.11 -3.17
CA ALA A 266 12.46 4.42 -4.17
C ALA A 266 13.13 3.12 -4.62
N ASP A 267 13.32 2.98 -5.92
CA ASP A 267 14.27 2.03 -6.49
C ASP A 267 15.48 2.78 -7.06
N ASN A 268 16.37 2.06 -7.75
CA ASN A 268 17.58 2.64 -8.32
C ASN A 268 17.34 3.70 -9.40
N THR A 269 16.10 3.88 -9.86
CA THR A 269 15.76 4.69 -11.04
C THR A 269 14.81 5.84 -10.72
N ALA A 270 13.90 5.68 -9.77
CA ALA A 270 12.91 6.69 -9.43
C ALA A 270 12.34 6.55 -8.01
N VAL A 271 11.81 7.66 -7.50
CA VAL A 271 10.82 7.63 -6.41
C VAL A 271 9.46 7.37 -7.05
N THR A 272 8.78 6.32 -6.59
CA THR A 272 7.43 5.96 -7.00
C THR A 272 6.45 6.24 -5.86
N TYR A 273 5.22 6.55 -6.23
CA TYR A 273 4.13 6.89 -5.34
C TYR A 273 2.86 6.16 -5.77
N THR A 274 2.07 5.72 -4.81
CA THR A 274 0.69 5.27 -4.99
C THR A 274 -0.16 5.77 -3.83
N SER A 275 -1.47 5.85 -4.05
CA SER A 275 -2.43 6.12 -2.99
C SER A 275 -3.58 5.14 -3.05
N GLN A 276 -4.06 4.73 -1.89
CA GLN A 276 -5.30 3.99 -1.75
C GLN A 276 -6.35 4.93 -1.22
N THR A 277 -7.29 5.29 -2.09
CA THR A 277 -8.55 5.91 -1.69
C THR A 277 -9.47 4.83 -1.16
N GLU A 278 -10.09 5.08 -0.01
CA GLU A 278 -11.22 4.27 0.44
C GLU A 278 -12.31 4.28 -0.63
N TYR A 279 -12.79 3.10 -1.01
CA TYR A 279 -13.86 2.98 -1.97
C TYR A 279 -15.19 3.06 -1.23
N ASP A 280 -15.87 4.20 -1.32
CA ASP A 280 -17.26 4.30 -0.86
C ASP A 280 -18.19 3.57 -1.85
N CYS A 281 -18.38 2.26 -1.62
CA CYS A 281 -19.33 1.47 -2.40
C CYS A 281 -20.79 1.67 -1.95
N THR A 282 -21.04 2.52 -0.94
CA THR A 282 -22.39 2.79 -0.40
C THR A 282 -23.08 3.92 -1.15
N ASN A 283 -22.31 4.87 -1.69
CA ASN A 283 -22.84 6.02 -2.42
C ASN A 283 -22.10 6.25 -3.74
N PRO A 284 -22.27 5.35 -4.72
CA PRO A 284 -21.46 5.39 -5.92
C PRO A 284 -21.79 6.67 -6.73
N ASN A 285 -20.76 7.41 -7.13
CA ASN A 285 -20.90 8.59 -7.97
C ASN A 285 -21.13 8.17 -9.43
N LEU A 286 -22.34 7.70 -9.71
CA LEU A 286 -22.71 7.14 -11.00
C LEU A 286 -23.17 8.23 -11.97
N ASN A 287 -22.65 8.20 -13.19
CA ASN A 287 -23.23 8.97 -14.28
C ASN A 287 -24.61 8.40 -14.68
N HIS A 288 -25.36 9.12 -15.54
CA HIS A 288 -26.72 8.72 -15.92
C HIS A 288 -26.85 7.29 -16.49
N VAL A 289 -25.84 6.79 -17.22
CA VAL A 289 -25.84 5.41 -17.75
C VAL A 289 -25.62 4.45 -16.60
N GLU A 290 -24.60 4.70 -15.79
CA GLU A 290 -24.22 3.87 -14.64
C GLU A 290 -25.34 3.79 -13.60
N GLN A 291 -26.08 4.89 -13.39
CA GLN A 291 -27.25 4.91 -12.51
C GLN A 291 -28.38 4.07 -13.08
N ALA A 292 -28.67 4.17 -14.39
CA ALA A 292 -29.68 3.33 -15.03
C ALA A 292 -29.31 1.84 -14.97
N VAL A 293 -28.01 1.52 -15.10
CA VAL A 293 -27.48 0.17 -14.85
C VAL A 293 -27.77 -0.23 -13.41
N TYR A 294 -27.26 0.52 -12.44
CA TYR A 294 -27.43 0.24 -11.01
C TYR A 294 -28.89 0.00 -10.64
N ASP A 295 -29.79 0.90 -11.04
CA ASP A 295 -31.22 0.81 -10.80
C ASP A 295 -31.83 -0.46 -11.39
N ALA A 296 -31.44 -0.83 -12.61
CA ALA A 296 -31.89 -2.07 -13.23
C ALA A 296 -31.38 -3.30 -12.47
N LEU A 297 -30.08 -3.34 -12.14
CA LEU A 297 -29.50 -4.48 -11.42
C LEU A 297 -30.08 -4.61 -10.00
N ASN A 298 -30.53 -3.51 -9.40
CA ASN A 298 -31.03 -3.47 -8.02
C ASN A 298 -32.49 -3.94 -7.90
N GLN A 299 -33.18 -4.20 -9.03
CA GLN A 299 -34.55 -4.70 -9.01
C GLN A 299 -34.59 -6.16 -8.51
N PRO A 300 -35.61 -6.55 -7.72
CA PRO A 300 -35.71 -7.89 -7.13
C PRO A 300 -35.71 -9.05 -8.14
N GLN A 301 -36.07 -8.80 -9.39
CA GLN A 301 -36.03 -9.81 -10.45
C GLN A 301 -34.62 -10.13 -10.96
N PHE A 302 -33.64 -9.27 -10.66
CA PHE A 302 -32.26 -9.39 -11.14
C PHE A 302 -31.23 -9.60 -10.03
N LYS A 303 -31.66 -9.60 -8.76
CA LYS A 303 -30.85 -9.98 -7.61
C LYS A 303 -31.74 -10.50 -6.45
N PRO A 304 -31.27 -11.46 -5.64
CA PRO A 304 -31.84 -11.77 -4.33
C PRO A 304 -31.99 -10.53 -3.44
N ALA A 305 -32.98 -10.54 -2.55
CA ALA A 305 -33.30 -9.38 -1.71
C ALA A 305 -32.18 -8.99 -0.72
N ASP A 306 -31.33 -9.95 -0.37
CA ASP A 306 -30.19 -9.82 0.54
C ASP A 306 -28.84 -9.58 -0.17
N GLU A 307 -28.80 -9.66 -1.50
CA GLU A 307 -27.56 -9.46 -2.25
C GLU A 307 -27.30 -7.97 -2.50
N GLN A 308 -26.20 -7.45 -1.96
CA GLN A 308 -25.72 -6.11 -2.33
C GLN A 308 -24.98 -6.16 -3.66
N LEU A 309 -25.25 -5.17 -4.52
CA LEU A 309 -24.50 -5.01 -5.76
C LEU A 309 -23.16 -4.35 -5.44
N PRO A 310 -22.02 -4.99 -5.75
CA PRO A 310 -20.72 -4.37 -5.56
C PRO A 310 -20.52 -3.30 -6.62
N VAL A 311 -20.84 -2.05 -6.29
CA VAL A 311 -20.61 -0.89 -7.15
C VAL A 311 -19.61 0.01 -6.46
N CYS A 312 -18.33 -0.22 -6.76
CA CYS A 312 -17.19 0.45 -6.12
C CYS A 312 -16.43 1.27 -7.16
N ASP A 313 -16.93 2.46 -7.51
CA ASP A 313 -16.35 3.35 -8.55
C ASP A 313 -16.01 2.67 -9.89
N ASN A 314 -16.64 1.53 -10.16
CA ASN A 314 -16.52 0.85 -11.43
C ASN A 314 -17.23 1.71 -12.47
N ARG A 315 -16.45 2.26 -13.40
CA ARG A 315 -17.02 2.96 -14.54
C ARG A 315 -17.68 1.95 -15.48
N TYR A 316 -19.01 1.96 -15.58
CA TYR A 316 -19.73 1.10 -16.51
C TYR A 316 -19.80 1.77 -17.88
N GLU A 317 -18.99 1.31 -18.83
CA GLU A 317 -19.06 1.84 -20.20
C GLU A 317 -20.24 1.28 -20.99
N ALA A 318 -20.60 0.01 -20.74
CA ALA A 318 -21.73 -0.65 -21.39
C ALA A 318 -22.20 -1.90 -20.63
N ILE A 319 -23.49 -2.20 -20.74
CA ILE A 319 -24.05 -3.52 -20.43
C ILE A 319 -24.23 -4.29 -21.74
N PHE A 320 -23.84 -5.56 -21.73
CA PHE A 320 -24.17 -6.50 -22.80
C PHE A 320 -24.99 -7.65 -22.22
N TYR A 321 -25.98 -8.12 -22.98
CA TYR A 321 -26.88 -9.17 -22.53
C TYR A 321 -26.53 -10.52 -23.16
N THR A 322 -26.71 -11.62 -22.43
CA THR A 322 -26.48 -12.99 -22.93
C THR A 322 -27.64 -13.93 -22.58
N PRO A 323 -28.32 -14.53 -23.57
CA PRO A 323 -28.29 -14.14 -24.99
C PRO A 323 -28.83 -12.70 -25.15
N ASN A 324 -28.47 -12.00 -26.25
CA ASN A 324 -29.01 -10.66 -26.52
C ASN A 324 -30.55 -10.76 -26.62
N PRO A 325 -31.33 -9.98 -25.84
CA PRO A 325 -32.78 -10.02 -25.93
C PRO A 325 -33.23 -9.46 -27.27
N THR A 326 -34.34 -9.99 -27.78
CA THR A 326 -34.98 -9.51 -29.02
C THR A 326 -35.48 -8.07 -28.91
N GLU A 327 -35.74 -7.60 -27.70
CA GLU A 327 -36.16 -6.22 -27.40
C GLU A 327 -35.12 -5.53 -26.51
N GLY A 328 -34.86 -4.24 -26.77
CA GLY A 328 -33.99 -3.39 -25.94
C GLY A 328 -32.48 -3.47 -26.20
N SER A 329 -31.98 -4.49 -26.92
CA SER A 329 -30.55 -4.61 -27.24
C SER A 329 -30.11 -3.83 -28.49
N GLY A 330 -31.05 -3.46 -29.36
CA GLY A 330 -30.76 -2.85 -30.67
C GLY A 330 -30.04 -3.77 -31.65
N GLN A 331 -29.87 -5.06 -31.33
CA GLN A 331 -29.13 -6.03 -32.13
C GLN A 331 -29.90 -7.36 -32.24
N LEU A 332 -29.69 -8.09 -33.34
CA LEU A 332 -30.22 -9.43 -33.49
C LEU A 332 -29.51 -10.38 -32.52
N PRO A 333 -30.23 -11.31 -31.87
CA PRO A 333 -29.61 -12.35 -31.05
C PRO A 333 -28.60 -13.17 -31.85
N THR A 334 -27.41 -13.37 -31.30
CA THR A 334 -26.42 -14.34 -31.80
C THR A 334 -26.33 -15.49 -30.81
N GLU A 335 -25.82 -16.65 -31.26
CA GLU A 335 -25.59 -17.83 -30.40
C GLU A 335 -24.68 -17.49 -29.20
N ASN A 336 -23.73 -16.57 -29.40
CA ASN A 336 -22.79 -16.12 -28.38
C ASN A 336 -23.23 -14.84 -27.64
N GLY A 337 -24.31 -14.16 -28.03
CA GLY A 337 -24.78 -12.92 -27.42
C GLY A 337 -23.68 -11.85 -27.21
N ALA A 338 -23.61 -11.29 -26.00
CA ALA A 338 -22.58 -10.33 -25.59
C ALA A 338 -21.13 -10.76 -25.86
N PHE A 339 -20.85 -12.06 -25.86
CA PHE A 339 -19.48 -12.56 -26.00
C PHE A 339 -18.86 -12.18 -27.35
N ASP A 340 -19.68 -12.01 -28.41
CA ASP A 340 -19.21 -11.51 -29.69
C ASP A 340 -18.68 -10.07 -29.60
N ARG A 341 -19.37 -9.21 -28.82
CA ARG A 341 -18.97 -7.81 -28.61
C ARG A 341 -17.71 -7.71 -27.79
N VAL A 342 -17.60 -8.57 -26.78
CA VAL A 342 -16.47 -8.60 -25.87
C VAL A 342 -15.24 -9.13 -26.58
N ALA A 343 -15.41 -10.15 -27.42
CA ALA A 343 -14.39 -10.59 -28.37
C ALA A 343 -13.97 -9.46 -29.32
N ALA A 344 -14.90 -8.67 -29.86
CA ALA A 344 -14.56 -7.55 -30.73
C ALA A 344 -13.75 -6.46 -30.00
N MET A 345 -14.13 -6.11 -28.77
CA MET A 345 -13.38 -5.16 -27.94
C MET A 345 -11.97 -5.68 -27.63
N ALA A 346 -11.86 -6.95 -27.23
CA ALA A 346 -10.56 -7.58 -26.95
C ALA A 346 -9.65 -7.56 -28.18
N LYS A 347 -10.18 -7.80 -29.40
CA LYS A 347 -9.42 -7.71 -30.66
C LYS A 347 -8.92 -6.31 -30.98
N SER A 348 -9.62 -5.28 -30.50
CA SER A 348 -9.28 -3.86 -30.73
C SER A 348 -8.39 -3.27 -29.63
N ALA A 349 -8.10 -4.03 -28.57
CA ALA A 349 -7.26 -3.56 -27.48
C ALA A 349 -5.84 -3.29 -27.97
N GLN A 350 -5.21 -2.22 -27.47
CA GLN A 350 -3.84 -1.83 -27.85
C GLN A 350 -2.80 -2.03 -26.74
N TYR A 351 -3.25 -2.26 -25.49
CA TYR A 351 -2.36 -2.30 -24.32
C TYR A 351 -2.63 -3.48 -23.39
N GLU A 352 -3.87 -3.63 -22.91
CA GLU A 352 -4.23 -4.66 -21.94
C GLU A 352 -5.66 -5.18 -22.18
N VAL A 353 -5.84 -6.47 -21.96
CA VAL A 353 -7.15 -7.14 -21.85
C VAL A 353 -7.19 -7.89 -20.52
N LEU A 354 -8.16 -7.56 -19.67
CA LEU A 354 -8.44 -8.27 -18.43
C LEU A 354 -9.81 -8.93 -18.52
N PHE A 355 -9.85 -10.25 -18.41
CA PHE A 355 -11.09 -10.99 -18.22
C PHE A 355 -11.26 -11.28 -16.72
N ALA A 356 -12.17 -10.56 -16.06
CA ALA A 356 -12.52 -10.76 -14.67
C ALA A 356 -13.88 -11.46 -14.58
N VAL A 357 -13.88 -12.70 -14.09
CA VAL A 357 -15.04 -13.59 -13.91
C VAL A 357 -15.64 -14.12 -15.22
N MET A 358 -15.34 -15.39 -15.52
CA MET A 358 -16.04 -16.15 -16.55
C MET A 358 -16.44 -17.51 -15.96
N GLN A 359 -17.75 -17.75 -15.85
CA GLN A 359 -18.26 -19.12 -15.75
C GLN A 359 -17.86 -19.84 -17.04
N TRP A 360 -17.08 -20.91 -16.90
CA TRP A 360 -16.63 -21.72 -18.01
C TRP A 360 -17.30 -23.09 -17.93
N ASP A 361 -18.45 -23.23 -18.60
CA ASP A 361 -19.03 -24.54 -18.84
C ASP A 361 -18.42 -25.14 -20.10
N ALA A 362 -18.20 -26.46 -20.10
CA ALA A 362 -17.80 -27.16 -21.30
C ALA A 362 -18.86 -26.92 -22.41
N PRO A 363 -18.44 -26.60 -23.64
CA PRO A 363 -19.37 -26.31 -24.73
C PRO A 363 -20.34 -27.47 -24.94
N THR A 364 -21.64 -27.20 -24.88
CA THR A 364 -22.67 -28.13 -25.37
C THR A 364 -22.90 -27.98 -26.88
N THR A 365 -22.50 -26.84 -27.45
CA THR A 365 -22.49 -26.52 -28.90
C THR A 365 -21.25 -25.68 -29.23
N GLU A 366 -20.78 -25.74 -30.48
CA GLU A 366 -19.74 -24.83 -31.01
C GLU A 366 -20.33 -23.83 -32.01
N PRO A 367 -19.92 -22.55 -31.96
CA PRO A 367 -18.98 -21.95 -31.00
C PRO A 367 -19.63 -21.69 -29.62
N SER A 368 -18.85 -21.81 -28.55
CA SER A 368 -19.27 -21.41 -27.20
C SER A 368 -18.74 -20.03 -26.81
N PRO A 369 -19.38 -19.34 -25.85
CA PRO A 369 -18.88 -18.11 -25.24
C PRO A 369 -17.37 -18.09 -24.93
N GLY A 370 -16.87 -19.14 -24.27
CA GLY A 370 -15.46 -19.28 -23.94
C GLY A 370 -14.58 -19.42 -25.18
N SER A 371 -15.01 -20.22 -26.16
CA SER A 371 -14.27 -20.37 -27.43
C SER A 371 -14.19 -19.06 -28.22
N THR A 372 -15.25 -18.23 -28.19
CA THR A 372 -15.30 -16.93 -28.86
C THR A 372 -14.29 -15.96 -28.26
N LEU A 373 -14.18 -15.92 -26.93
CA LEU A 373 -13.16 -15.11 -26.25
C LEU A 373 -11.74 -15.65 -26.45
N ALA A 374 -11.55 -16.97 -26.39
CA ALA A 374 -10.25 -17.58 -26.67
C ALA A 374 -9.78 -17.29 -28.10
N GLN A 375 -10.68 -17.37 -29.09
CA GLN A 375 -10.39 -17.00 -30.48
C GLN A 375 -10.04 -15.52 -30.61
N ALA A 376 -10.67 -14.63 -29.82
CA ALA A 376 -10.31 -13.22 -29.79
C ALA A 376 -8.88 -13.00 -29.28
N VAL A 377 -8.46 -13.71 -28.23
CA VAL A 377 -7.09 -13.66 -27.72
C VAL A 377 -6.10 -14.21 -28.74
N VAL A 378 -6.43 -15.31 -29.42
CA VAL A 378 -5.61 -15.87 -30.51
C VAL A 378 -5.44 -14.86 -31.65
N GLN A 379 -6.51 -14.19 -32.06
CA GLN A 379 -6.45 -13.15 -33.09
C GLN A 379 -5.61 -11.96 -32.64
N LEU A 380 -5.74 -11.52 -31.38
CA LEU A 380 -4.93 -10.45 -30.82
C LEU A 380 -3.44 -10.80 -30.82
N TYR A 381 -3.10 -12.04 -30.45
CA TYR A 381 -1.73 -12.55 -30.50
C TYR A 381 -1.18 -12.57 -31.93
N ASN A 382 -1.97 -13.03 -32.91
CA ASN A 382 -1.56 -13.04 -34.31
C ASN A 382 -1.35 -11.61 -34.85
N ASN A 383 -2.26 -10.69 -34.54
CA ASN A 383 -2.13 -9.28 -34.92
C ASN A 383 -0.87 -8.64 -34.33
N LEU A 384 -0.56 -8.92 -33.05
CA LEU A 384 0.68 -8.46 -32.42
C LEU A 384 1.93 -8.99 -33.13
N LYS A 385 1.89 -10.25 -33.57
CA LYS A 385 3.01 -10.90 -34.26
C LYS A 385 3.20 -10.35 -35.68
N GLU A 386 2.11 -10.10 -36.40
CA GLU A 386 2.11 -9.59 -37.77
C GLU A 386 2.37 -8.08 -37.84
N HIS A 387 1.92 -7.34 -36.84
CA HIS A 387 1.95 -5.87 -36.78
C HIS A 387 2.44 -5.35 -35.42
N PRO A 388 3.68 -5.67 -34.98
CA PRO A 388 4.19 -5.24 -33.68
C PRO A 388 4.26 -3.71 -33.53
N GLU A 389 4.35 -2.97 -34.64
CA GLU A 389 4.31 -1.50 -34.67
C GLU A 389 3.00 -0.91 -34.13
N GLN A 390 1.89 -1.67 -34.16
CA GLN A 390 0.60 -1.25 -33.63
C GLN A 390 0.52 -1.40 -32.10
N TYR A 391 1.50 -2.06 -31.48
CA TYR A 391 1.55 -2.37 -30.05
C TYR A 391 2.91 -1.95 -29.45
N PRO A 392 3.27 -0.65 -29.49
CA PRO A 392 4.60 -0.17 -29.11
C PRO A 392 4.98 -0.44 -27.64
N LYS A 393 4.00 -0.80 -26.79
CA LYS A 393 4.20 -1.17 -25.38
C LYS A 393 4.03 -2.67 -25.11
N GLY A 394 3.86 -3.47 -26.17
CA GLY A 394 3.39 -4.86 -26.07
C GLY A 394 1.91 -4.95 -25.71
N MET A 395 1.41 -6.19 -25.63
CA MET A 395 0.04 -6.52 -25.21
C MET A 395 0.08 -7.39 -23.96
N ARG A 396 -0.72 -7.03 -22.95
CA ARG A 396 -0.91 -7.85 -21.75
C ARG A 396 -2.31 -8.46 -21.76
N VAL A 397 -2.40 -9.79 -21.66
CA VAL A 397 -3.68 -10.49 -21.48
C VAL A 397 -3.69 -11.14 -20.11
N ARG A 398 -4.69 -10.84 -19.29
CA ARG A 398 -4.90 -11.40 -17.96
C ARG A 398 -6.26 -12.07 -17.92
N ILE A 399 -6.30 -13.28 -17.41
CA ILE A 399 -7.54 -14.03 -17.20
C ILE A 399 -7.60 -14.33 -15.71
N LEU A 400 -8.57 -13.76 -15.01
CA LEU A 400 -8.84 -14.04 -13.60
C LEU A 400 -9.88 -15.15 -13.50
N THR A 401 -9.42 -16.34 -13.15
CA THR A 401 -10.28 -17.48 -12.87
C THR A 401 -10.66 -17.48 -11.39
N GLY A 402 -11.77 -16.79 -11.06
CA GLY A 402 -12.31 -16.77 -9.70
C GLY A 402 -13.03 -18.06 -9.33
N GLN A 403 -12.96 -18.47 -8.05
CA GLN A 403 -13.83 -19.51 -7.49
C GLN A 403 -15.29 -19.04 -7.54
N TYR A 404 -16.14 -19.79 -8.23
CA TYR A 404 -17.55 -19.51 -8.38
C TYR A 404 -18.30 -19.78 -7.06
N ALA A 405 -19.01 -18.78 -6.52
CA ALA A 405 -20.09 -19.05 -5.58
C ALA A 405 -21.22 -19.72 -6.37
N ARG A 406 -21.57 -20.96 -6.02
CA ARG A 406 -22.71 -21.69 -6.62
C ARG A 406 -24.04 -21.03 -6.22
N SER A 407 -24.34 -19.85 -6.77
CA SER A 407 -25.68 -19.29 -6.74
C SER A 407 -26.30 -19.48 -8.12
N PRO A 408 -27.48 -20.14 -8.22
CA PRO A 408 -28.12 -20.37 -9.49
C PRO A 408 -28.83 -19.07 -9.89
N LEU A 409 -28.17 -18.15 -10.61
CA LEU A 409 -28.77 -17.21 -11.57
C LEU A 409 -27.74 -16.17 -12.09
N CYS A 410 -27.56 -16.18 -13.42
CA CYS A 410 -27.02 -15.14 -14.31
C CYS A 410 -25.54 -14.70 -14.24
N CYS A 411 -24.83 -15.02 -15.33
CA CYS A 411 -23.54 -14.45 -15.73
C CYS A 411 -23.64 -12.94 -16.00
N ARG A 412 -22.70 -12.14 -15.47
CA ARG A 412 -22.44 -10.76 -15.92
C ARG A 412 -20.96 -10.62 -16.25
N LEU A 413 -20.70 -10.02 -17.40
CA LEU A 413 -19.35 -9.80 -17.89
C LEU A 413 -18.94 -8.35 -17.65
N MET A 414 -17.86 -8.15 -16.90
CA MET A 414 -17.30 -6.84 -16.55
C MET A 414 -15.99 -6.62 -17.31
N ILE A 415 -15.84 -5.45 -17.91
CA ILE A 415 -14.57 -4.99 -18.48
C ILE A 415 -14.25 -3.66 -17.82
N THR A 416 -13.15 -3.62 -17.08
CA THR A 416 -12.60 -2.40 -16.46
C THR A 416 -11.18 -2.15 -17.00
N PRO A 417 -10.84 -0.93 -17.42
CA PRO A 417 -9.47 -0.50 -17.60
C PRO A 417 -8.96 0.13 -16.30
N GLY A 418 -8.04 -0.54 -15.62
CA GLY A 418 -7.45 -0.04 -14.38
C GLY A 418 -7.47 -1.11 -13.29
N MET A 419 -6.37 -1.20 -12.55
CA MET A 419 -6.13 -2.22 -11.53
C MET A 419 -7.32 -2.40 -10.57
N CYS A 420 -7.76 -3.64 -10.37
CA CYS A 420 -8.63 -4.06 -9.28
C CYS A 420 -8.11 -5.38 -8.71
N TRP A 421 -7.95 -5.39 -7.39
CA TRP A 421 -7.65 -6.55 -6.55
C TRP A 421 -8.95 -7.06 -5.90
N PRO A 422 -9.08 -8.36 -5.57
CA PRO A 422 -10.27 -8.86 -4.91
C PRO A 422 -10.19 -8.65 -3.40
N ILE A 423 -11.18 -7.94 -2.85
CA ILE A 423 -11.57 -8.05 -1.44
C ILE A 423 -12.72 -9.06 -1.40
N CYS A 424 -12.50 -10.19 -0.73
CA CYS A 424 -13.57 -11.07 -0.25
C CYS A 424 -13.24 -11.42 1.20
N ALA A 425 -13.88 -10.72 2.13
CA ALA A 425 -14.01 -11.16 3.50
C ALA A 425 -15.51 -11.30 3.80
N LEU A 426 -16.02 -12.52 3.75
CA LEU A 426 -17.26 -12.89 4.45
C LEU A 426 -17.03 -14.20 5.21
N PRO A 427 -17.30 -14.24 6.54
CA PRO A 427 -17.18 -15.43 7.34
C PRO A 427 -18.48 -16.25 7.28
N GLY A 428 -18.34 -17.57 7.10
CA GLY A 428 -19.36 -18.52 7.55
C GLY A 428 -20.04 -19.35 6.47
N CYS A 429 -19.39 -20.44 6.05
CA CYS A 429 -20.07 -21.66 5.64
C CYS A 429 -19.36 -22.85 6.30
N ARG A 430 -19.94 -23.38 7.39
CA ARG A 430 -19.63 -24.72 7.91
C ARG A 430 -20.61 -25.71 7.26
N ASN A 431 -20.03 -26.78 6.70
CA ASN A 431 -20.59 -28.08 6.27
C ASN A 431 -21.94 -28.11 5.58
#